data_AF-F9CXE5-F1
#
_entry.id   AF-F9CXE5-F1
#
_cell.length_a   1.000
_cell.length_b   1.000
_cell.length_c   1.000
_cell.angle_alpha   90.00
_cell.angle_beta   90.00
_cell.angle_gamma   90.00
#
_symmetry.space_group_name_H-M   'P 1'
#
loop_
_entity.id
_entity.type
_entity.pdbx_description
1 polymer ?
#
loop_
_entity_poly.entity_id
_entity_poly.type
_entity_poly.pdbx_seq_one_letter_code
_entity_poly.pdbx_strand_id
1 'polypeptide(L)'
;MKSAIVSMVFLMLATGTLYLFVSTQEIADASQEFAENAGNSQEFESGAFIETAFFAAVGAAYIPIGLWVTITRHTSKVPYVLAIGGSLALIGLYVLSRTADIPFVGQQDDIGFIDILSKILQGGIIAVSTYIILSIRKGKKTSLLA
;
A
#
# COMPACT_ATOMS: atom_id res chain seq x y z
N MET A 1 12.64 -18.98 -6.23
CA MET A 1 12.90 -18.13 -5.03
C MET A 1 13.43 -16.75 -5.40
N LYS A 2 14.55 -16.63 -6.13
CA LYS A 2 15.06 -15.32 -6.58
C LYS A 2 14.03 -14.52 -7.40
N SER A 3 13.37 -15.16 -8.36
CA SER A 3 12.29 -14.55 -9.15
C SER A 3 11.15 -14.01 -8.30
N ALA A 4 10.66 -14.80 -7.33
CA ALA A 4 9.59 -14.37 -6.41
C ALA A 4 9.99 -13.14 -5.57
N ILE A 5 11.25 -13.07 -5.11
CA ILE A 5 11.76 -11.91 -4.38
C ILE A 5 11.80 -10.67 -5.29
N VAL A 6 12.24 -10.82 -6.54
CA VAL A 6 12.25 -9.70 -7.51
C VAL A 6 10.82 -9.24 -7.81
N SER A 7 9.88 -10.18 -8.05
CA SER A 7 8.47 -9.87 -8.25
C SER A 7 7.88 -9.13 -7.06
N MET A 8 8.20 -9.57 -5.84
CA MET A 8 7.76 -8.90 -4.61
C MET A 8 8.26 -7.46 -4.55
N VAL A 9 9.56 -7.24 -4.79
CA VAL A 9 10.15 -5.89 -4.77
C VAL A 9 9.49 -4.99 -5.81
N PHE A 10 9.27 -5.50 -7.02
CA PHE A 10 8.57 -4.77 -8.07
C PHE A 10 7.15 -4.38 -7.64
N LEU A 11 6.38 -5.31 -7.07
CA LEU A 11 5.03 -5.06 -6.59
C LEU A 11 5.00 -4.01 -5.47
N MET A 12 5.96 -4.08 -4.54
CA MET A 12 6.08 -3.11 -3.44
C MET A 12 6.41 -1.72 -3.96
N LEU A 13 7.35 -1.60 -4.91
CA LEU A 13 7.70 -0.32 -5.54
C LEU A 13 6.54 0.24 -6.36
N ALA A 14 5.87 -0.59 -7.17
CA ALA A 14 4.71 -0.18 -7.95
C ALA A 14 3.57 0.34 -7.06
N THR A 15 3.29 -0.36 -5.96
CA THR A 15 2.27 0.07 -4.98
C THR A 15 2.68 1.35 -4.27
N GLY A 16 3.96 1.45 -3.87
CA GLY A 16 4.49 2.65 -3.22
C GLY A 16 4.40 3.89 -4.11
N THR A 17 4.83 3.77 -5.37
CA THR A 17 4.72 4.83 -6.38
C THR A 17 3.28 5.21 -6.65
N LEU A 18 2.37 4.23 -6.78
CA LEU A 18 0.96 4.48 -7.00
C LEU A 18 0.35 5.31 -5.87
N TYR A 19 0.66 4.99 -4.61
CA TYR A 19 0.14 5.76 -3.47
C TYR A 19 0.76 7.16 -3.32
N LEU A 20 2.05 7.31 -3.63
CA LEU A 20 2.65 8.64 -3.70
C LEU A 20 2.02 9.47 -4.82
N PHE A 21 1.72 8.86 -5.96
CA PHE A 21 1.05 9.53 -7.06
C PHE A 21 -0.36 9.99 -6.68
N VAL A 22 -1.15 9.13 -6.02
CA VAL A 22 -2.46 9.52 -5.47
C VAL A 22 -2.31 10.71 -4.53
N SER A 23 -1.41 10.63 -3.56
CA SER A 23 -1.14 11.74 -2.64
C SER A 23 -0.78 13.04 -3.36
N THR A 24 -0.03 12.99 -4.46
CA THR A 24 0.29 14.21 -5.23
C THR A 24 -0.91 14.78 -6.00
N GLN A 25 -1.85 13.94 -6.44
CA GLN A 25 -3.08 14.40 -7.07
C GLN A 25 -3.98 15.11 -6.06
N GLU A 26 -4.18 14.50 -4.89
CA GLU A 26 -4.97 15.09 -3.80
C GLU A 26 -4.43 16.47 -3.37
N ILE A 27 -3.10 16.63 -3.31
CA ILE A 27 -2.47 17.93 -3.02
C ILE A 27 -2.73 18.94 -4.14
N ALA A 28 -2.67 18.51 -5.40
CA ALA A 28 -2.89 19.38 -6.54
C ALA A 28 -4.35 19.86 -6.59
N ASP A 29 -5.30 18.94 -6.39
CA ASP A 29 -6.74 19.23 -6.38
C ASP A 29 -7.09 20.18 -5.22
N ALA A 30 -6.59 19.89 -4.01
CA ALA A 30 -6.75 20.78 -2.87
C ALA A 30 -6.14 22.18 -3.15
N SER A 31 -4.95 22.25 -3.75
CA SER A 31 -4.31 23.53 -4.09
C SER A 31 -5.10 24.35 -5.10
N GLN A 32 -5.75 23.68 -6.06
CA GLN A 32 -6.60 24.34 -7.05
C GLN A 32 -7.88 24.85 -6.40
N GLU A 33 -8.50 24.07 -5.53
CA GLU A 33 -9.69 24.51 -4.77
C GLU A 33 -9.38 25.74 -3.91
N PHE A 34 -8.20 25.80 -3.27
CA PHE A 34 -7.77 27.00 -2.53
C PHE A 34 -7.57 28.22 -3.44
N ALA A 35 -7.05 28.03 -4.64
CA ALA A 35 -6.85 29.13 -5.58
C ALA A 35 -8.18 29.66 -6.13
N GLU A 36 -9.14 28.78 -6.40
CA GLU A 36 -10.48 29.13 -6.89
C GLU A 36 -11.34 29.80 -5.80
N ASN A 37 -11.18 29.38 -4.54
CA ASN A 37 -11.93 29.92 -3.40
C ASN A 37 -11.17 30.96 -2.57
N ALA A 38 -10.04 31.46 -3.07
CA ALA A 38 -9.19 32.44 -2.38
C ALA A 38 -9.98 33.72 -2.05
N GLY A 39 -10.41 33.86 -0.80
CA GLY A 39 -11.22 34.99 -0.32
C GLY A 39 -12.52 34.62 0.38
N ASN A 40 -12.96 33.35 0.29
CA ASN A 40 -14.06 32.81 1.09
C ASN A 40 -13.50 32.03 2.29
N SER A 41 -14.13 32.17 3.46
CA SER A 41 -13.80 31.38 4.65
C SER A 41 -14.38 29.96 4.49
N GLN A 42 -13.78 29.16 3.63
CA GLN A 42 -14.16 27.77 3.50
C GLN A 42 -13.42 26.96 4.56
N GLU A 43 -14.17 26.18 5.36
CA GLU A 43 -13.57 25.17 6.23
C GLU A 43 -12.78 24.21 5.35
N PHE A 44 -11.45 24.16 5.55
CA PHE A 44 -10.62 23.11 4.98
C PHE A 44 -11.26 21.76 5.32
N GLU A 45 -11.62 20.96 4.32
CA GLU A 45 -12.15 19.63 4.55
C GLU A 45 -11.01 18.78 5.15
N SER A 46 -11.00 18.63 6.48
CA SER A 46 -9.89 17.96 7.19
C SER A 46 -9.67 16.52 6.73
N GLY A 47 -10.68 15.90 6.10
CA GLY A 47 -10.62 14.57 5.50
C GLY A 47 -9.56 14.47 4.40
N ALA A 48 -9.53 15.41 3.44
CA ALA A 48 -8.60 15.38 2.32
C ALA A 48 -7.13 15.46 2.75
N PHE A 49 -6.83 16.26 3.79
CA PHE A 49 -5.47 16.35 4.35
C PHE A 49 -5.04 15.03 5.02
N ILE A 50 -5.94 14.40 5.77
CA ILE A 50 -5.66 13.13 6.45
C ILE A 50 -5.47 12.01 5.43
N GLU A 51 -6.31 11.95 4.39
CA GLU A 51 -6.21 10.97 3.30
C GLU A 51 -4.88 11.11 2.52
N THR A 52 -4.52 12.36 2.18
CA THR A 52 -3.23 12.68 1.57
C THR A 52 -2.05 12.18 2.42
N ALA A 53 -2.03 12.55 3.70
CA ALA A 53 -0.96 12.17 4.61
C ALA A 53 -0.89 10.64 4.78
N PHE A 54 -2.04 9.98 4.82
CA PHE A 54 -2.14 8.53 4.89
C PHE A 54 -1.52 7.85 3.67
N PHE A 55 -1.93 8.22 2.46
CA PHE A 55 -1.38 7.63 1.24
C PHE A 55 0.11 7.95 1.05
N ALA A 56 0.54 9.15 1.41
CA ALA A 56 1.96 9.52 1.40
C ALA A 56 2.77 8.61 2.34
N ALA A 57 2.30 8.44 3.58
CA ALA A 57 2.96 7.61 4.59
C ALA A 57 3.02 6.14 4.16
N VAL A 58 1.92 5.61 3.63
CA VAL A 58 1.85 4.23 3.11
C VAL A 58 2.80 4.07 1.94
N GLY A 59 2.73 4.97 0.95
CA GLY A 59 3.60 4.93 -0.22
C GLY A 59 5.09 4.95 0.15
N ALA A 60 5.46 5.85 1.08
CA ALA A 60 6.81 5.95 1.62
C ALA A 60 7.24 4.71 2.42
N ALA A 61 6.33 3.99 3.07
CA ALA A 61 6.63 2.77 3.83
C ALA A 61 6.86 1.54 2.92
N TYR A 62 6.17 1.44 1.78
CA TYR A 62 6.30 0.31 0.85
C TYR A 62 7.71 0.21 0.24
N ILE A 63 8.36 1.36 -0.02
CA ILE A 63 9.71 1.43 -0.61
C ILE A 63 10.79 0.78 0.28
N PRO A 64 11.01 1.20 1.55
CA PRO A 64 12.02 0.62 2.42
C PRO A 64 11.73 -0.84 2.77
N ILE A 65 10.46 -1.26 2.87
CA ILE A 65 10.12 -2.68 3.06
C ILE A 65 10.53 -3.49 1.83
N GLY A 66 10.29 -2.98 0.62
CA GLY A 66 10.76 -3.58 -0.62
C GLY A 66 12.28 -3.73 -0.65
N LEU A 67 13.02 -2.69 -0.24
CA LEU A 67 14.48 -2.76 -0.12
C LEU A 67 14.92 -3.78 0.94
N TRP A 68 14.25 -3.86 2.09
CA TRP A 68 14.57 -4.82 3.16
C TRP A 68 14.44 -6.28 2.69
N VAL A 69 13.45 -6.57 1.83
CA VAL A 69 13.30 -7.89 1.18
C VAL A 69 14.52 -8.24 0.34
N THR A 70 15.16 -7.26 -0.34
CA THR A 70 16.36 -7.53 -1.16
C THR A 70 17.60 -7.87 -0.34
N ILE A 71 17.73 -7.32 0.88
CA ILE A 71 18.87 -7.50 1.77
C ILE A 71 18.74 -8.82 2.54
N THR A 72 17.57 -9.08 3.13
CA THR A 72 17.40 -10.25 4.02
C THR A 72 17.02 -11.54 3.29
N ARG A 73 16.46 -11.46 2.08
CA ARG A 73 16.06 -12.53 1.14
C ARG A 73 15.46 -13.82 1.74
N HIS A 74 16.23 -14.59 2.49
CA HIS A 74 15.87 -15.92 3.00
C HIS A 74 16.00 -16.05 4.52
N THR A 75 16.57 -15.07 5.20
CA THR A 75 16.95 -15.17 6.62
C THR A 75 15.77 -14.82 7.54
N SER A 76 14.94 -13.84 7.16
CA SER A 76 13.83 -13.34 7.96
C SER A 76 12.50 -13.45 7.24
N LYS A 77 11.45 -13.82 8.00
CA LYS A 77 10.06 -13.82 7.53
C LYS A 77 9.37 -12.48 7.77
N VAL A 78 9.95 -11.63 8.62
CA VAL A 78 9.36 -10.38 9.09
C VAL A 78 8.91 -9.45 7.94
N PRO A 79 9.74 -9.11 6.93
CA PRO A 79 9.32 -8.16 5.91
C PRO A 79 8.12 -8.66 5.09
N TYR A 80 8.01 -9.98 4.89
CA TYR A 80 6.90 -10.61 4.19
C TYR A 80 5.61 -10.60 5.01
N VAL A 81 5.71 -10.80 6.34
CA VAL A 81 4.56 -10.71 7.24
C VAL A 81 4.04 -9.28 7.32
N LEU A 82 4.94 -8.30 7.41
CA LEU A 82 4.57 -6.87 7.38
C LEU A 82 3.88 -6.49 6.07
N ALA A 83 4.39 -6.96 4.93
CA ALA A 83 3.77 -6.67 3.65
C ALA A 83 2.37 -7.31 3.49
N ILE A 84 2.16 -8.53 4.01
CA ILE A 84 0.83 -9.15 4.06
C ILE A 84 -0.10 -8.33 4.97
N GLY A 85 0.34 -8.04 6.20
CA GLY A 85 -0.46 -7.31 7.19
C GLY A 85 -0.85 -5.92 6.70
N GLY A 86 0.11 -5.15 6.15
CA GLY A 86 -0.16 -3.83 5.58
C GLY A 86 -1.12 -3.87 4.40
N SER A 87 -0.93 -4.83 3.48
CA SER A 87 -1.84 -4.99 2.33
C SER A 87 -3.26 -5.39 2.77
N LEU A 88 -3.39 -6.31 3.73
CA LEU A 88 -4.71 -6.67 4.27
C LEU A 88 -5.38 -5.51 5.00
N ALA A 89 -4.62 -4.71 5.76
CA ALA A 89 -5.14 -3.54 6.44
C ALA A 89 -5.67 -2.50 5.44
N LEU A 90 -4.97 -2.27 4.33
CA LEU A 90 -5.39 -1.35 3.28
C LEU A 90 -6.63 -1.84 2.51
N ILE A 91 -6.68 -3.14 2.17
CA ILE A 91 -7.89 -3.74 1.60
C ILE A 91 -9.07 -3.59 2.59
N GLY A 92 -8.84 -3.90 3.86
CA GLY A 92 -9.86 -3.78 4.90
C GLY A 92 -10.36 -2.35 5.05
N LEU A 93 -9.46 -1.36 5.07
CA LEU A 93 -9.82 0.05 5.15
C LEU A 93 -10.63 0.50 3.94
N TYR A 94 -10.28 0.05 2.73
CA TYR A 94 -11.07 0.30 1.52
C TYR A 94 -12.47 -0.31 1.58
N VAL A 95 -12.60 -1.54 2.09
CA VAL A 95 -13.92 -2.16 2.25
C VAL A 95 -14.75 -1.39 3.29
N LEU A 96 -14.12 -0.97 4.38
CA LEU A 96 -14.77 -0.21 5.45
C LEU A 96 -15.20 1.18 4.96
N SER A 97 -14.38 1.89 4.18
CA SER A 97 -14.80 3.18 3.63
C SER A 97 -16.02 3.07 2.74
N ARG A 98 -16.12 1.98 1.96
CA ARG A 98 -17.26 1.72 1.06
C ARG A 98 -18.52 1.18 1.75
N THR A 99 -18.42 0.71 3.00
CA THR A 99 -19.54 0.06 3.70
C THR A 99 -20.06 0.85 4.89
N ALA A 100 -19.26 1.77 5.43
CA ALA A 100 -19.57 2.48 6.67
C ALA A 100 -19.37 4.01 6.58
N ASP A 101 -19.25 4.59 5.37
CA ASP A 101 -19.02 6.03 5.13
C ASP A 101 -18.01 6.63 6.12
N ILE A 102 -16.86 5.97 6.21
CA ILE A 102 -15.82 6.39 7.15
C ILE A 102 -15.10 7.61 6.54
N PRO A 103 -15.09 8.78 7.19
CA PRO A 103 -14.58 10.05 6.64
C PRO A 103 -13.04 10.13 6.56
N PHE A 104 -12.35 8.99 6.58
CA PHE A 104 -10.89 8.91 6.64
C PHE A 104 -10.24 8.52 5.31
N VAL A 105 -10.96 7.85 4.40
CA VAL A 105 -10.45 7.39 3.09
C VAL A 105 -11.60 7.21 2.11
N GLY A 106 -11.53 7.76 0.90
CA GLY A 106 -12.40 7.38 -0.21
C GLY A 106 -13.80 8.00 -0.19
N GLN A 107 -13.88 9.32 -0.13
CA GLN A 107 -15.10 10.11 -0.34
C GLN A 107 -15.46 10.25 -1.83
N GLN A 108 -15.01 9.32 -2.67
CA GLN A 108 -15.35 9.26 -4.10
C GLN A 108 -16.34 8.11 -4.30
N ASP A 109 -17.61 8.43 -4.58
CA ASP A 109 -18.67 7.44 -4.83
C ASP A 109 -18.35 6.47 -5.98
N ASP A 110 -17.42 6.84 -6.87
CA ASP A 110 -17.00 6.02 -8.00
C ASP A 110 -15.79 5.12 -7.69
N ILE A 111 -15.84 3.89 -8.20
CA ILE A 111 -14.70 2.96 -8.18
C ILE A 111 -13.74 3.39 -9.29
N GLY A 112 -12.67 4.09 -8.91
CA GLY A 112 -11.63 4.52 -9.83
C GLY A 112 -10.78 3.37 -10.36
N PHE A 113 -10.16 3.56 -11.53
CA PHE A 113 -9.16 2.63 -12.06
C PHE A 113 -7.99 2.41 -11.08
N ILE A 114 -7.55 3.48 -10.41
CA ILE A 114 -6.47 3.46 -9.42
C ILE A 114 -6.84 2.60 -8.21
N ASP A 115 -8.11 2.65 -7.79
CA ASP A 115 -8.62 1.79 -6.74
C ASP A 115 -8.43 0.33 -7.12
N ILE A 116 -9.01 -0.11 -8.24
CA ILE A 116 -8.92 -1.50 -8.68
C ILE A 116 -7.46 -1.94 -8.80
N LEU A 117 -6.63 -1.11 -9.44
CA LEU A 117 -5.21 -1.40 -9.67
C LEU A 117 -4.46 -1.61 -8.35
N SER A 118 -4.68 -0.74 -7.36
CA SER A 118 -4.02 -0.86 -6.05
C SER A 118 -4.38 -2.16 -5.33
N LYS A 119 -5.63 -2.65 -5.46
CA LYS A 119 -6.08 -3.88 -4.79
C LYS A 119 -5.54 -5.12 -5.50
N ILE A 120 -5.40 -5.08 -6.84
CA ILE A 120 -4.72 -6.12 -7.61
C ILE A 120 -3.25 -6.23 -7.18
N LEU A 121 -2.55 -5.11 -7.07
CA LEU A 121 -1.15 -5.08 -6.61
C LEU A 121 -1.01 -5.64 -5.20
N GLN A 122 -1.89 -5.24 -4.27
CA GLN A 122 -1.94 -5.77 -2.90
C GLN A 122 -2.22 -7.27 -2.86
N GLY A 123 -3.15 -7.77 -3.68
CA GLY A 123 -3.40 -9.20 -3.84
C GLY A 123 -2.16 -9.96 -4.32
N GLY A 124 -1.43 -9.38 -5.28
CA GLY A 124 -0.14 -9.90 -5.74
C GLY A 124 0.90 -9.96 -4.62
N ILE A 125 1.02 -8.90 -3.82
CA ILE A 125 1.93 -8.81 -2.66
C ILE A 125 1.63 -9.93 -1.67
N ILE A 126 0.35 -10.13 -1.33
CA ILE A 126 -0.09 -11.17 -0.39
C ILE A 126 0.26 -12.56 -0.93
N ALA A 127 -0.05 -12.85 -2.20
CA ALA A 127 0.20 -14.14 -2.82
C ALA A 127 1.69 -14.48 -2.86
N VAL A 128 2.52 -13.54 -3.35
CA VAL A 128 3.97 -13.73 -3.47
C VAL A 128 4.63 -13.82 -2.09
N SER A 129 4.24 -12.98 -1.14
CA SER A 129 4.76 -13.03 0.24
C SER A 129 4.44 -14.36 0.91
N THR A 130 3.21 -14.84 0.77
CA THR A 130 2.78 -16.14 1.31
C THR A 130 3.61 -17.27 0.71
N TYR A 131 3.80 -17.27 -0.61
CA TYR A 131 4.64 -18.24 -1.30
C TYR A 131 6.09 -18.26 -0.78
N ILE A 132 6.69 -17.07 -0.57
CA ILE A 132 8.06 -16.97 -0.05
C ILE A 132 8.15 -17.51 1.39
N ILE A 133 7.20 -17.15 2.26
CA ILE A 133 7.17 -17.64 3.66
C ILE A 133 7.07 -19.18 3.70
N LEU A 134 6.20 -19.77 2.88
CA LEU A 134 6.04 -21.22 2.78
C LEU A 134 7.32 -21.89 2.25
N SER A 135 7.98 -21.28 1.27
CA SER A 135 9.25 -21.77 0.72
C SER A 135 10.37 -21.76 1.77
N ILE A 136 10.49 -20.69 2.56
CA ILE A 136 11.45 -20.59 3.68
C ILE A 136 11.14 -21.66 4.74
N ARG A 137 9.85 -21.89 5.06
CA ARG A 137 9.43 -22.94 6.01
C ARG A 137 9.83 -24.34 5.52
N LYS A 138 9.59 -24.66 4.25
CA LYS A 138 9.98 -25.95 3.66
C LYS A 138 11.50 -26.15 3.72
N GLY A 139 12.28 -25.14 3.32
CA GLY A 139 13.75 -25.21 3.37
C GLY A 139 14.32 -25.48 4.77
N LYS A 140 13.79 -24.80 5.81
CA LYS A 140 14.21 -25.06 7.19
C LYS A 140 13.87 -26.48 7.66
N LYS A 141 12.71 -27.02 7.27
CA LYS A 141 12.29 -28.37 7.67
C LYS A 141 13.22 -29.44 7.07
N THR A 142 13.61 -29.29 5.80
CA THR A 142 14.55 -30.23 5.15
C THR A 142 15.93 -30.19 5.79
N SER A 143 16.43 -29.02 6.18
CA SER A 143 17.73 -28.87 6.87
C SER A 143 17.77 -29.46 8.29
N LEU A 144 16.62 -29.65 8.95
CA LEU A 144 16.55 -30.27 10.28
C LEU A 144 16.44 -31.80 10.22
N LEU A 145 16.17 -32.35 9.02
CA LEU A 145 15.97 -33.78 8.78
C LEU A 145 17.14 -34.44 8.03
N ALA A 146 18.15 -33.65 7.63
CA ALA A 146 19.38 -34.09 6.97
C ALA A 146 20.55 -33.99 7.94
#